data_AF-A0A101EP65-F1
#
_entry.id   AF-A0A101EP65-F1
#
_cell.length_a   1.000
_cell.length_b   1.000
_cell.length_c   1.000
_cell.angle_alpha   90.00
_cell.angle_beta   90.00
_cell.angle_gamma   90.00
#
_symmetry.space_group_name_H-M   'P 1'
#
loop_
_entity.id
_entity.type
_entity.pdbx_description
1 polymer ?
#
loop_
_entity_poly.entity_id
_entity_poly.type
_entity_poly.pdbx_seq_one_letter_code
_entity_poly.pdbx_strand_id
1 'polypeptide(L)' 'MRVLGLILAGGKSDRLWPLTKVRASAAVPVFGKYRAIDFTLSNMVNSGIRKVGIL' A
#
# COMPACT_ATOMS: atom_id res chain seq x y z
N MET A 1 -2.07 22.36 5.29
CA MET A 1 -1.08 22.10 4.20
C MET A 1 -1.80 21.43 3.04
N ARG A 2 -1.59 21.84 1.79
CA ARG A 2 -2.18 21.18 0.60
C ARG A 2 -1.09 20.36 -0.09
N VAL A 3 -1.10 19.04 0.14
CA VAL A 3 -0.14 18.08 -0.43
C VAL A 3 -0.90 16.93 -1.08
N LEU A 4 -0.37 16.43 -2.19
CA LEU A 4 -0.79 15.17 -2.81
C LEU A 4 0.24 14.08 -2.45
N GLY A 5 -0.20 13.06 -1.73
CA GLY A 5 0.60 11.84 -1.53
C GLY A 5 0.48 10.92 -2.74
N LEU A 6 1.58 10.26 -3.11
CA LEU A 6 1.59 9.22 -4.14
C LEU A 6 2.18 7.95 -3.54
N ILE A 7 1.47 6.83 -3.67
CA ILE A 7 1.93 5.50 -3.28
C ILE A 7 2.17 4.68 -4.55
N LEU A 8 3.42 4.28 -4.77
CA LEU A 8 3.79 3.37 -5.85
C LEU A 8 3.51 1.93 -5.38
N ALA A 9 2.32 1.43 -5.72
CA ALA A 9 1.85 0.08 -5.40
C ALA A 9 2.10 -0.91 -6.55
N GLY A 10 2.62 -0.43 -7.69
CA GLY A 10 3.04 -1.24 -8.84
C GLY A 10 4.37 -1.98 -8.62
N GLY A 11 4.36 -3.28 -8.93
CA GLY A 11 5.56 -4.11 -8.96
C GLY A 11 5.22 -5.59 -8.78
N LYS A 12 5.49 -6.40 -9.81
CA LYS A 12 5.45 -7.85 -9.69
C LYS A 12 6.61 -8.26 -8.78
N SER A 13 6.31 -8.68 -7.55
CA SER A 13 7.32 -9.23 -6.65
C SER A 13 7.32 -10.74 -6.80
N ASP A 14 8.22 -11.25 -7.64
CA ASP A 14 8.48 -12.70 -7.76
C ASP A 14 9.04 -13.27 -6.44
N ARG A 15 9.64 -12.41 -5.60
CA ARG A 15 10.16 -12.77 -4.26
C ARG A 15 9.08 -13.14 -3.26
N LEU A 16 7.84 -12.67 -3.46
CA LEU A 16 6.70 -12.95 -2.59
C LEU A 16 5.75 -13.99 -3.19
N TRP A 17 6.19 -14.71 -4.21
CA TRP A 17 5.47 -15.92 -4.64
C TRP A 17 5.40 -16.93 -3.49
N PRO A 18 4.26 -17.61 -3.25
CA PRO A 18 3.00 -17.61 -4.00
C PRO A 18 1.98 -16.56 -3.55
N LEU A 19 2.29 -15.74 -2.54
CA LEU A 19 1.36 -14.76 -1.96
C LEU A 19 0.93 -13.68 -2.96
N THR A 20 1.76 -13.39 -3.96
CA THR A 20 1.50 -12.43 -5.05
C THR A 20 0.96 -13.06 -6.33
N LYS A 21 0.57 -14.35 -6.32
CA LYS A 21 0.06 -15.04 -7.52
C LYS A 21 -1.18 -14.37 -8.13
N VAL A 22 -2.08 -13.87 -7.28
CA VAL A 22 -3.39 -13.31 -7.67
C VAL A 22 -3.60 -11.89 -7.18
N ARG A 23 -2.55 -11.26 -6.62
CA ARG A 23 -2.63 -9.93 -6.01
C ARG A 23 -1.28 -9.21 -6.08
N ALA A 24 -1.33 -7.88 -6.12
CA ALA A 24 -0.13 -7.06 -5.98
C ALA A 24 0.53 -7.25 -4.61
N SER A 25 1.84 -6.97 -4.52
CA SER A 25 2.59 -6.97 -3.24
C SER A 25 1.94 -6.08 -2.17
N ALA A 26 1.43 -4.92 -2.59
CA ALA A 26 0.72 -3.98 -1.73
C ALA A 26 -0.58 -4.53 -1.13
N ALA A 27 -1.20 -5.52 -1.79
CA ALA A 27 -2.45 -6.15 -1.36
C ALA A 27 -2.23 -7.44 -0.54
N VAL A 28 -0.97 -7.81 -0.24
CA VAL A 28 -0.66 -8.97 0.59
C VAL A 28 -1.22 -8.76 2.02
N PRO A 29 -1.95 -9.75 2.58
CA PRO A 29 -2.43 -9.67 3.96
C PRO A 29 -1.31 -9.63 4.99
N VAL A 30 -1.48 -8.81 6.02
CA VAL A 30 -0.57 -8.64 7.15
C VAL A 30 -1.39 -8.64 8.44
N PHE A 31 -0.92 -9.37 9.46
CA PHE A 31 -1.57 -9.49 10.78
C PHE A 31 -3.07 -9.84 10.74
N GLY A 32 -3.50 -10.67 9.78
CA GLY A 32 -4.86 -11.23 9.68
C GLY A 32 -5.96 -10.27 9.21
N LYS A 33 -5.82 -8.96 9.42
CA LYS A 33 -6.85 -7.96 9.08
C LYS A 33 -6.42 -6.92 8.04
N TYR A 34 -5.12 -6.64 7.96
CA TYR A 34 -4.62 -5.53 7.15
C TYR A 34 -4.02 -6.01 5.84
N ARG A 35 -3.82 -5.08 4.92
CA ARG A 35 -2.98 -5.23 3.73
C ARG A 35 -1.71 -4.41 3.91
N ALA A 36 -0.63 -4.79 3.23
CA ALA A 36 0.64 -4.06 3.30
C ALA A 36 0.48 -2.54 3.03
N ILE A 37 -0.41 -2.15 2.11
CA ILE A 37 -0.68 -0.75 1.78
C ILE A 37 -1.34 0.05 2.92
N ASP A 38 -2.06 -0.61 3.84
CA ASP A 38 -2.82 0.06 4.90
C ASP A 38 -1.89 0.82 5.86
N PHE A 39 -0.66 0.35 6.04
CA PHE A 39 0.34 1.02 6.88
C PHE A 39 0.77 2.34 6.27
N THR A 40 1.05 2.36 4.95
CA THR A 40 1.41 3.60 4.25
C THR A 40 0.25 4.57 4.23
N LEU A 41 -0.97 4.11 3.99
CA LEU A 41 -2.17 4.96 4.04
C LEU A 41 -2.40 5.54 5.44
N SER A 42 -2.23 4.73 6.49
CA SER A 42 -2.35 5.19 7.88
C SER A 42 -1.32 6.27 8.21
N ASN A 43 -0.07 6.10 7.76
CA ASN A 43 0.98 7.10 7.93
C ASN A 43 0.62 8.43 7.22
N MET A 44 0.09 8.36 6.00
CA MET A 44 -0.34 9.56 5.26
C MET A 44 -1.45 10.29 6.02
N VAL A 45 -2.47 9.58 6.48
CA VAL A 45 -3.60 10.16 7.23
C VAL A 45 -3.12 10.77 8.55
N ASN A 46 -2.29 10.06 9.31
CA ASN A 46 -1.73 10.54 10.59
C ASN A 46 -0.80 11.76 10.40
N SER A 47 -0.24 11.93 9.20
CA SER A 47 0.59 13.08 8.82
C SER A 47 -0.23 14.23 8.20
N GLY A 48 -1.56 14.14 8.18
CA GLY A 48 -2.45 15.16 7.60
C GLY A 48 -2.52 15.14 6.06
N ILE A 49 -1.98 14.13 5.40
CA ILE A 49 -2.03 13.94 3.94
C ILE A 49 -3.29 13.13 3.61
N ARG A 50 -4.36 13.83 3.22
CA ARG A 50 -5.68 13.23 2.94
C ARG A 50 -6.00 13.06 1.46
N LYS A 51 -5.19 13.64 0.57
CA LYS A 51 -5.27 13.41 -0.87
C LYS A 51 -4.14 12.48 -1.26
N VAL A 52 -4.48 11.24 -1.62
CA VAL A 52 -3.50 10.20 -1.95
C VAL A 52 -3.88 9.56 -3.28
N GLY A 53 -2.95 9.53 -4.23
CA GLY A 53 -3.02 8.71 -5.43
C GLY A 53 -2.25 7.40 -5.24
N ILE A 54 -2.77 6.31 -5.80
CA ILE A 54 -2.13 4.99 -5.79
C ILE A 54 -1.82 4.65 -7.25
N LEU A 55 -0.57 4.33 -7.55
CA LEU A 55 -0.02 4.09 -8.88
C LEU A 55 0.51 2.66 -9.02
#